data_AF-A0A818GRN2-F1
#
_entry.id   AF-A0A818GRN2-F1
#
_cell.length_a   1.000
_cell.length_b   1.000
_cell.length_c   1.000
_cell.angle_alpha   90.00
_cell.angle_beta   90.00
_cell.angle_gamma   90.00
#
_symmetry.space_group_name_H-M   'P 1'
#
loop_
_entity.id
_entity.type
_entity.pdbx_description
1 polymer ?
#
loop_
_entity_poly.entity_id
_entity_poly.type
_entity_poly.pdbx_seq_one_letter_code
_entity_poly.pdbx_strand_id
1 'polypeptide(L)'
;MPKLARQKRHTRQLNYRRSIESGDIDDINFSNGSVLNDISDLLTFCKEQINPRFISVLIYMSLRHLGHTWRDVDSFLTSIGCTTIKTCHKWTNILVNKDFNEFTIDERGGKRGDSFWDCYPDLELEAKQFVYQECSKTEAAFTVETLARFIDQRFYELNNLKKIDQQLVRSVESCRLDLRRFGVKFTANSSRPYFLGHEREDVVKHRQEFVKYFIEREQHFYTITNDAVPQWRIPTTVPTILLCHDESTYKCGEITAKRWIMPDNAPFYNKGRGRSIMCSDVLVMHTSGPFFSLTEKEYSEALKTYPN
;
A
#
# COMPACT_ATOMS: atom_id res chain seq x y z
N MET A 1 -23.39 65.29 -18.86
CA MET A 1 -22.59 64.05 -18.99
C MET A 1 -22.33 63.23 -17.71
N PRO A 2 -22.50 63.69 -16.43
CA PRO A 2 -22.24 62.84 -15.26
C PRO A 2 -23.42 61.97 -14.78
N LYS A 3 -24.66 62.26 -15.19
CA LYS A 3 -25.87 61.53 -14.73
C LYS A 3 -26.02 60.13 -15.33
N LEU A 4 -25.61 59.93 -16.60
CA LEU A 4 -25.67 58.62 -17.27
C LEU A 4 -24.65 57.60 -16.71
N ALA A 5 -23.47 58.05 -16.28
CA ALA A 5 -22.45 57.18 -15.69
C ALA A 5 -22.87 56.66 -14.30
N ARG A 6 -23.58 57.48 -13.52
CA ARG A 6 -24.09 57.13 -12.19
C ARG A 6 -25.24 56.12 -12.26
N GLN A 7 -26.09 56.24 -13.28
CA GLN A 7 -27.19 55.31 -13.53
C GLN A 7 -26.68 53.93 -13.98
N LYS A 8 -25.71 53.87 -14.90
CA LYS A 8 -25.08 52.61 -15.32
C LYS A 8 -24.37 51.86 -14.18
N ARG A 9 -23.74 52.56 -13.23
CA ARG A 9 -23.13 51.94 -12.03
C ARG A 9 -24.19 51.34 -11.10
N HIS A 10 -25.31 52.02 -10.91
CA HIS A 10 -26.39 51.55 -10.03
C HIS A 10 -27.12 50.33 -10.60
N THR A 11 -27.32 50.27 -11.93
CA THR A 11 -27.91 49.11 -12.59
C THR A 11 -26.98 47.89 -12.57
N ARG A 12 -25.66 48.09 -12.72
CA ARG A 12 -24.67 47.01 -12.57
C ARG A 12 -24.64 46.43 -11.15
N GLN A 13 -24.71 47.27 -10.12
CA GLN A 13 -24.74 46.80 -8.73
C GLN A 13 -26.04 46.04 -8.38
N LEU A 14 -27.18 46.43 -8.95
CA LEU A 14 -28.45 45.73 -8.75
C LEU A 14 -28.48 44.37 -9.46
N ASN A 15 -27.90 44.27 -10.66
CA ASN A 15 -27.80 42.99 -11.39
C ASN A 15 -26.81 42.03 -10.71
N TYR A 16 -25.72 42.54 -10.14
CA TYR A 16 -24.76 41.74 -9.36
C TYR A 16 -25.37 41.21 -8.05
N ARG A 17 -26.21 42.00 -7.37
CA ARG A 17 -26.94 41.52 -6.19
C ARG A 17 -27.95 40.42 -6.53
N ARG A 18 -28.64 40.53 -7.67
CA ARG A 18 -29.60 39.51 -8.13
C ARG A 18 -28.95 38.18 -8.53
N SER A 19 -27.72 38.19 -9.06
CA SER A 19 -27.01 36.94 -9.40
C SER A 19 -26.46 36.21 -8.17
N ILE A 20 -26.17 36.93 -7.08
CA ILE A 20 -25.75 36.33 -5.81
C ILE A 20 -26.94 35.65 -5.11
N GLU A 21 -28.15 36.20 -5.26
CA GLU A 21 -29.37 35.65 -4.64
C GLU A 21 -29.97 34.46 -5.40
N SER A 22 -29.59 34.21 -6.66
CA SER A 22 -30.17 33.15 -7.49
C SER A 22 -29.41 31.81 -7.50
N GLY A 23 -28.26 31.71 -6.81
CA GLY A 23 -27.49 30.46 -6.74
C GLY A 23 -26.80 30.02 -8.05
N ASP A 24 -26.87 30.81 -9.12
CA ASP A 24 -26.19 30.57 -10.39
C ASP A 24 -24.76 31.18 -10.36
N ILE A 25 -23.88 30.63 -9.52
CA ILE A 25 -22.42 30.94 -9.54
C ILE A 25 -21.65 29.80 -10.22
N ASP A 26 -22.32 28.90 -10.93
CA ASP A 26 -21.69 27.65 -11.36
C ASP A 26 -20.90 27.70 -12.67
N ASP A 27 -20.75 28.84 -13.35
CA ASP A 27 -19.88 28.92 -14.53
C ASP A 27 -19.28 30.32 -14.73
N ILE A 28 -18.30 30.69 -13.89
CA ILE A 28 -17.35 31.74 -14.27
C ILE A 28 -16.50 31.17 -15.41
N ASN A 29 -16.92 31.46 -16.64
CA ASN A 29 -16.18 31.05 -17.82
C ASN A 29 -14.87 31.85 -17.95
N PHE A 30 -13.78 31.25 -17.50
CA PHE A 30 -12.42 31.81 -17.56
C PHE A 30 -11.90 32.05 -18.98
N SER A 31 -12.65 31.73 -20.04
CA SER A 31 -12.25 32.03 -21.42
C SER A 31 -12.63 33.44 -21.90
N ASN A 32 -13.36 34.23 -21.11
CA ASN A 32 -13.67 35.62 -21.46
C ASN A 32 -12.45 36.54 -21.24
N GLY A 33 -11.66 36.73 -22.29
CA GLY A 33 -10.40 37.48 -22.25
C GLY A 33 -10.51 38.93 -21.73
N SER A 34 -11.67 39.59 -21.85
CA SER A 34 -11.83 40.96 -21.32
C SER A 34 -11.79 41.02 -19.79
N VAL A 35 -12.44 40.06 -19.12
CA VAL A 35 -12.47 39.99 -17.65
C VAL A 35 -11.12 39.55 -17.10
N LEU A 36 -10.44 38.62 -17.79
CA LEU A 36 -9.08 38.22 -17.43
C LEU A 36 -8.09 39.38 -17.51
N ASN A 37 -8.19 40.22 -18.54
CA ASN A 37 -7.32 41.39 -18.67
C ASN A 37 -7.58 42.40 -17.54
N ASP A 38 -8.84 42.70 -17.22
CA ASP A 38 -9.19 43.60 -16.12
C ASP A 38 -8.66 43.08 -14.76
N ILE A 39 -8.77 41.76 -14.52
CA ILE A 39 -8.23 41.11 -13.30
C ILE A 39 -6.70 41.15 -13.31
N SER A 40 -6.06 40.89 -14.44
CA SER A 40 -4.60 40.92 -14.61
C SER A 40 -4.02 42.31 -14.38
N ASP A 41 -4.67 43.35 -14.90
CA ASP A 41 -4.29 44.75 -14.70
C ASP A 41 -4.42 45.16 -13.23
N LEU A 42 -5.54 44.78 -12.59
CA LEU A 42 -5.74 45.00 -11.16
C LEU A 42 -4.66 44.28 -10.34
N LEU A 43 -4.32 43.05 -10.71
CA LEU A 43 -3.27 42.28 -10.05
C LEU A 43 -1.91 42.93 -10.24
N THR A 44 -1.61 43.44 -11.42
CA THR A 44 -0.36 44.15 -11.70
C THR A 44 -0.22 45.38 -10.81
N PHE A 45 -1.30 46.13 -10.63
CA PHE A 45 -1.33 47.25 -9.67
C PHE A 45 -1.12 46.78 -8.22
N CYS A 46 -1.75 45.67 -7.81
CA CYS A 46 -1.56 45.12 -6.47
C CYS A 46 -0.14 44.57 -6.23
N LYS A 47 0.55 44.06 -7.27
CA LYS A 47 1.93 43.55 -7.19
C LYS A 47 2.95 44.62 -6.79
N GLU A 48 2.65 45.90 -7.03
CA GLU A 48 3.52 47.01 -6.60
C GLU A 48 3.50 47.23 -5.09
N GLN A 49 2.41 46.83 -4.42
CA GLN A 49 2.17 47.12 -3.01
C GLN A 49 2.22 45.88 -2.12
N ILE A 50 1.92 44.71 -2.68
CA ILE A 50 1.75 43.45 -1.95
C ILE A 50 2.58 42.37 -2.64
N ASN A 51 3.25 41.53 -1.84
CA ASN A 51 4.03 40.42 -2.38
C ASN A 51 3.10 39.50 -3.22
N PRO A 52 3.43 39.26 -4.51
CA PRO A 52 2.60 38.51 -5.46
C PRO A 52 2.20 37.12 -4.96
N ARG A 53 3.00 36.53 -4.06
CA ARG A 53 2.71 35.26 -3.41
C ARG A 53 1.38 35.28 -2.66
N PHE A 54 1.13 36.30 -1.85
CA PHE A 54 -0.06 36.37 -1.00
C PHE A 54 -1.34 36.40 -1.84
N ILE A 55 -1.32 37.22 -2.88
CA ILE A 55 -2.48 37.37 -3.76
C ILE A 55 -2.70 36.09 -4.56
N SER A 56 -1.63 35.49 -5.08
CA SER A 56 -1.72 34.23 -5.85
C SER A 56 -2.27 33.08 -4.99
N VAL A 57 -1.87 33.00 -3.72
CA VAL A 57 -2.36 32.01 -2.75
C VAL A 57 -3.83 32.24 -2.39
N LEU A 58 -4.24 33.48 -2.13
CA LEU A 58 -5.65 33.80 -1.83
C LEU A 58 -6.58 33.48 -2.99
N ILE A 59 -6.18 33.82 -4.22
CA ILE A 59 -6.93 33.50 -5.42
C ILE A 59 -7.02 31.99 -5.59
N TYR A 60 -5.89 31.28 -5.46
CA TYR A 60 -5.86 29.83 -5.49
C TYR A 60 -6.82 29.19 -4.48
N MET A 61 -6.76 29.60 -3.20
CA MET A 61 -7.62 29.08 -2.14
C MET A 61 -9.10 29.34 -2.45
N SER A 62 -9.43 30.54 -2.94
CA SER A 62 -10.80 30.91 -3.29
C SER A 62 -11.33 30.05 -4.43
N LEU A 63 -10.56 29.86 -5.49
CA LEU A 63 -10.98 29.05 -6.64
C LEU A 63 -11.11 27.57 -6.29
N ARG A 64 -10.22 27.03 -5.44
CA ARG A 64 -10.34 25.67 -4.94
C ARG A 64 -11.53 25.49 -4.00
N HIS A 65 -11.85 26.50 -3.19
CA HIS A 65 -13.04 26.49 -2.34
C HIS A 65 -14.33 26.49 -3.16
N LEU A 66 -14.33 27.18 -4.31
CA LEU A 66 -15.42 27.19 -5.29
C LEU A 66 -15.49 25.91 -6.16
N GLY A 67 -14.65 24.90 -5.89
CA GLY A 67 -14.72 23.60 -6.57
C GLY A 67 -14.06 23.55 -7.94
N HIS A 68 -13.31 24.58 -8.35
CA HIS A 68 -12.62 24.56 -9.64
C HIS A 68 -11.51 23.50 -9.68
N THR A 69 -11.35 22.88 -10.85
CA THR A 69 -10.36 21.81 -11.04
C THR A 69 -8.93 22.37 -10.98
N TRP A 70 -7.97 21.51 -10.66
CA TRP A 70 -6.55 21.88 -10.62
C TRP A 70 -6.09 22.51 -11.95
N ARG A 71 -6.59 22.00 -13.08
CA ARG A 71 -6.21 22.49 -14.41
C ARG A 71 -6.74 23.89 -14.68
N ASP A 72 -8.02 24.13 -14.38
CA ASP A 72 -8.66 25.43 -14.63
C ASP A 72 -8.01 26.52 -13.79
N VAL A 73 -7.71 26.19 -12.52
CA VAL A 73 -7.01 27.10 -11.62
C VAL A 73 -5.59 27.39 -12.10
N ASP A 74 -4.84 26.40 -12.59
CA ASP A 74 -3.48 26.64 -13.11
C ASP A 74 -3.47 27.50 -14.37
N SER A 75 -4.40 27.22 -15.29
CA SER A 75 -4.57 28.02 -16.51
C SER A 75 -4.95 29.45 -16.18
N PHE A 76 -5.87 29.65 -15.23
CA PHE A 76 -6.29 30.97 -14.76
C PHE A 76 -5.16 31.74 -14.07
N LEU A 77 -4.45 31.12 -13.13
CA LEU A 77 -3.31 31.75 -12.45
C LEU A 77 -2.21 32.14 -13.44
N THR A 78 -1.96 31.29 -14.44
CA THR A 78 -0.97 31.57 -15.48
C THR A 78 -1.40 32.73 -16.38
N SER A 79 -2.69 32.80 -16.76
CA SER A 79 -3.21 33.85 -17.65
C SER A 79 -3.16 35.25 -17.04
N ILE A 80 -3.26 35.36 -15.71
CA ILE A 80 -3.15 36.63 -14.96
C ILE A 80 -1.74 36.90 -14.42
N GLY A 81 -0.76 36.08 -14.81
CA GLY A 81 0.64 36.22 -14.42
C GLY A 81 0.89 36.04 -12.91
N CYS A 82 0.07 35.22 -12.25
CA CYS A 82 0.28 34.77 -10.88
C CYS A 82 1.29 33.62 -10.82
N THR A 83 1.69 33.22 -9.61
CA THR A 83 2.54 32.03 -9.45
C THR A 83 1.81 30.76 -9.86
N THR A 84 2.56 29.75 -10.30
CA THR A 84 1.98 28.45 -10.70
C THR A 84 1.13 27.84 -9.58
N ILE A 85 0.14 27.03 -9.94
CA ILE A 85 -0.72 26.38 -8.96
C ILE A 85 0.06 25.54 -7.93
N LYS A 86 1.18 24.93 -8.36
CA LYS A 86 2.06 24.13 -7.49
C LYS A 86 2.64 25.00 -6.37
N THR A 87 3.12 26.18 -6.74
CA THR A 87 3.64 27.17 -5.80
C THR A 87 2.53 27.65 -4.86
N CYS A 88 1.34 27.96 -5.38
CA CYS A 88 0.21 28.41 -4.57
C CYS A 88 -0.26 27.35 -3.57
N HIS A 89 -0.38 26.09 -3.99
CA HIS A 89 -0.81 24.99 -3.12
C HIS A 89 0.20 24.75 -1.98
N LYS A 90 1.50 24.76 -2.28
CA LYS A 90 2.55 24.69 -1.26
C LYS A 90 2.37 25.75 -0.18
N TRP A 91 2.28 27.00 -0.60
CA TRP A 91 2.16 28.12 0.32
C TRP A 91 0.81 28.11 1.06
N THR A 92 -0.24 27.59 0.45
CA THR A 92 -1.52 27.32 1.11
C THR A 92 -1.36 26.30 2.24
N ASN A 93 -0.66 25.19 2.00
CA ASN A 93 -0.44 24.17 3.04
C ASN A 93 0.40 24.71 4.19
N ILE A 94 1.36 25.59 3.92
CA ILE A 94 2.12 26.30 4.97
C ILE A 94 1.19 27.25 5.73
N LEU A 95 0.39 28.04 5.02
CA LEU A 95 -0.55 29.00 5.63
C LEU A 95 -1.61 28.31 6.51
N VAL A 96 -2.12 27.16 6.10
CA VAL A 96 -3.21 26.44 6.80
C VAL A 96 -2.68 25.56 7.91
N ASN A 97 -1.56 24.84 7.69
CA ASN A 97 -1.10 23.79 8.60
C ASN A 97 0.12 24.18 9.44
N LYS A 98 0.74 25.34 9.20
CA LYS A 98 1.94 25.80 9.93
C LYS A 98 1.75 27.21 10.48
N ASP A 99 2.81 27.77 11.06
CA ASP A 99 2.80 29.13 11.57
C ASP A 99 2.75 30.14 10.41
N PHE A 100 1.89 31.16 10.54
CA PHE A 100 1.80 32.28 9.62
C PHE A 100 3.16 32.96 9.41
N ASN A 101 4.02 32.94 10.44
CA ASN A 101 5.38 33.45 10.32
C ASN A 101 6.18 32.73 9.21
N GLU A 102 6.07 31.40 9.07
CA GLU A 102 6.76 30.62 8.01
C GLU A 102 6.23 30.98 6.62
N PHE A 103 4.96 31.36 6.50
CA PHE A 103 4.38 31.85 5.25
C PHE A 103 4.88 33.26 4.87
N THR A 104 5.09 34.13 5.87
CA THR A 104 5.59 35.50 5.66
C THR A 104 7.10 35.58 5.42
N ILE A 105 7.88 34.62 5.94
CA ILE A 105 9.33 34.59 5.74
C ILE A 105 9.62 34.18 4.29
N ASP A 106 10.29 35.08 3.57
CA ASP A 106 10.78 34.78 2.23
C ASP A 106 12.04 33.91 2.36
N GLU A 107 11.85 32.60 2.60
CA GLU A 107 12.91 31.63 2.86
C GLU A 107 13.85 31.44 1.65
N ARG A 108 14.76 32.40 1.42
CA ARG A 108 16.02 32.17 0.71
C ARG A 108 16.97 31.39 1.61
N GLY A 109 16.69 30.10 1.88
CA GLY A 109 17.60 29.35 2.77
C GLY A 109 17.16 28.00 3.28
N GLY A 110 16.51 27.16 2.47
CA GLY A 110 16.27 25.77 2.85
C GLY A 110 15.60 24.99 1.74
N LYS A 111 16.32 24.09 1.08
CA LYS A 111 15.72 23.14 0.12
C LYS A 111 14.89 22.11 0.89
N ARG A 112 13.71 22.50 1.40
CA ARG A 112 12.60 21.56 1.55
C ARG A 112 12.05 21.36 0.14
N GLY A 113 12.58 20.36 -0.56
CA GLY A 113 12.01 19.94 -1.84
C GLY A 113 10.57 19.52 -1.61
N ASP A 114 9.65 20.07 -2.39
CA ASP A 114 8.24 19.72 -2.30
C ASP A 114 8.10 18.21 -2.52
N SER A 115 7.32 17.53 -1.68
CA SER A 115 7.04 16.13 -1.93
C SER A 115 6.16 16.03 -3.17
N PHE A 116 6.33 14.96 -3.95
CA PHE A 116 5.53 14.72 -5.15
C PHE A 116 4.02 14.84 -4.88
N TRP A 117 3.58 14.37 -3.71
CA TRP A 117 2.19 14.41 -3.28
C TRP A 117 1.69 15.81 -2.92
N ASP A 118 2.58 16.72 -2.49
CA ASP A 118 2.21 18.13 -2.30
C ASP A 118 1.84 18.78 -3.64
N CYS A 119 2.38 18.29 -4.76
CA CYS A 119 2.01 18.78 -6.09
C CYS A 119 0.74 18.09 -6.65
N TYR A 120 0.37 16.93 -6.13
CA TYR A 120 -0.70 16.08 -6.66
C TYR A 120 -1.49 15.38 -5.54
N PRO A 121 -2.24 16.14 -4.71
CA PRO A 121 -2.97 15.58 -3.58
C PRO A 121 -4.10 14.64 -3.99
N ASP A 122 -4.78 14.93 -5.10
CA ASP A 122 -5.85 14.09 -5.64
C ASP A 122 -5.30 12.72 -6.08
N LEU A 123 -4.10 12.73 -6.69
CA LEU A 123 -3.38 11.50 -7.06
C LEU A 123 -2.91 10.71 -5.84
N GLU A 124 -2.55 11.37 -4.73
CA GLU A 124 -2.23 10.69 -3.47
C GLU A 124 -3.44 9.91 -2.94
N LEU A 125 -4.62 10.51 -2.99
CA LEU A 125 -5.86 9.88 -2.53
C LEU A 125 -6.18 8.64 -3.37
N GLU A 126 -6.13 8.76 -4.69
CA GLU A 126 -6.36 7.64 -5.60
C GLU A 126 -5.32 6.52 -5.42
N ALA A 127 -4.04 6.88 -5.26
CA ALA A 127 -2.97 5.91 -5.02
C ALA A 127 -3.19 5.15 -3.71
N LYS A 128 -3.61 5.82 -2.63
CA LYS A 128 -3.95 5.17 -1.36
C LYS A 128 -5.12 4.19 -1.52
N GLN A 129 -6.18 4.59 -2.23
CA GLN A 129 -7.33 3.74 -2.50
C GLN A 129 -6.94 2.50 -3.33
N PHE A 130 -6.14 2.69 -4.37
CA PHE A 130 -5.61 1.62 -5.20
C PHE A 130 -4.81 0.61 -4.38
N VAL A 131 -3.86 1.10 -3.56
CA VAL A 131 -3.05 0.24 -2.68
C VAL A 131 -3.93 -0.53 -1.70
N TYR A 132 -4.93 0.12 -1.10
CA TYR A 132 -5.87 -0.54 -0.19
C TYR A 132 -6.60 -1.68 -0.88
N GLN A 133 -7.12 -1.45 -2.09
CA GLN A 133 -7.81 -2.48 -2.88
C GLN A 133 -6.89 -3.64 -3.25
N GLU A 134 -5.69 -3.35 -3.77
CA GLU A 134 -4.74 -4.39 -4.19
C GLU A 134 -4.22 -5.23 -3.01
N CYS A 135 -3.90 -4.60 -1.87
CA CYS A 135 -3.46 -5.32 -0.67
C CYS A 135 -4.56 -6.19 -0.06
N SER A 136 -5.83 -5.88 -0.33
CA SER A 136 -6.99 -6.64 0.15
C SER A 136 -7.32 -7.86 -0.72
N LYS A 137 -6.66 -8.05 -1.87
CA LYS A 137 -6.90 -9.21 -2.74
C LYS A 137 -6.24 -10.48 -2.22
N THR A 138 -6.95 -11.60 -2.35
CA THR A 138 -6.49 -12.94 -1.94
C THR A 138 -5.41 -13.52 -2.85
N GLU A 139 -5.22 -12.96 -4.04
CA GLU A 139 -4.22 -13.42 -5.02
C GLU A 139 -2.79 -12.96 -4.71
N ALA A 140 -2.63 -11.92 -3.88
CA ALA A 140 -1.33 -11.41 -3.42
C ALA A 140 -0.35 -10.97 -4.53
N ALA A 141 -0.82 -10.64 -5.73
CA ALA A 141 0.05 -10.27 -6.87
C ALA A 141 0.60 -8.83 -6.80
N PHE A 142 0.20 -8.05 -5.80
CA PHE A 142 0.56 -6.64 -5.69
C PHE A 142 2.06 -6.44 -5.46
N THR A 143 2.67 -5.59 -6.29
CA THR A 143 4.08 -5.20 -6.18
C THR A 143 4.24 -3.69 -6.17
N VAL A 144 5.42 -3.22 -5.76
CA VAL A 144 5.75 -1.78 -5.80
C VAL A 144 5.74 -1.25 -7.25
N GLU A 145 6.12 -2.09 -8.21
CA GLU A 145 6.09 -1.74 -9.63
C GLU A 145 4.65 -1.52 -10.12
N THR A 146 3.70 -2.32 -9.62
CA THR A 146 2.27 -2.14 -9.91
C THR A 146 1.80 -0.75 -9.48
N LEU A 147 2.19 -0.28 -8.28
CA LEU A 147 1.90 1.08 -7.82
C LEU A 147 2.57 2.14 -8.69
N ALA A 148 3.85 1.96 -9.04
CA ALA A 148 4.58 2.93 -9.84
C ALA A 148 3.95 3.12 -11.23
N ARG A 149 3.52 2.02 -11.87
CA ARG A 149 2.80 2.05 -13.16
C ARG A 149 1.43 2.72 -13.04
N PHE A 150 0.70 2.47 -11.94
CA PHE A 150 -0.57 3.13 -11.67
C PHE A 150 -0.41 4.66 -11.55
N ILE A 151 0.55 5.12 -10.73
CA ILE A 151 0.83 6.54 -10.54
C ILE A 151 1.22 7.21 -11.86
N ASP A 152 2.08 6.54 -12.63
CA ASP A 152 2.54 7.02 -13.92
C ASP A 152 1.38 7.22 -14.90
N GLN A 153 0.54 6.20 -15.08
CA GLN A 153 -0.64 6.30 -15.94
C GLN A 153 -1.56 7.45 -15.52
N ARG A 154 -1.93 7.50 -14.24
CA ARG A 154 -2.85 8.52 -13.71
C ARG A 154 -2.26 9.94 -13.81
N PHE A 155 -0.95 10.09 -13.66
CA PHE A 155 -0.29 11.37 -13.86
C PHE A 155 -0.47 11.89 -15.29
N TYR A 156 -0.23 11.06 -16.32
CA TYR A 156 -0.39 11.48 -17.70
C TYR A 156 -1.85 11.80 -18.05
N GLU A 157 -2.81 11.01 -17.53
CA GLU A 157 -4.25 11.26 -17.69
C GLU A 157 -4.67 12.60 -17.07
N LEU A 158 -4.26 12.87 -15.82
CA LEU A 158 -4.57 14.12 -15.12
C LEU A 158 -4.01 15.36 -15.82
N ASN A 159 -2.83 15.24 -16.43
CA ASN A 159 -2.19 16.35 -17.13
C ASN A 159 -2.53 16.39 -18.63
N ASN A 160 -3.29 15.42 -19.16
CA ASN A 160 -3.57 15.23 -20.60
C ASN A 160 -2.30 15.24 -21.46
N LEU A 161 -1.25 14.61 -20.95
CA LEU A 161 0.06 14.51 -21.62
C LEU A 161 0.20 13.14 -22.27
N LYS A 162 0.88 13.08 -23.42
CA LYS A 162 1.28 11.81 -24.03
C LYS A 162 2.63 11.39 -23.48
N LYS A 163 2.74 10.15 -23.03
CA LYS A 163 4.01 9.56 -22.62
C LYS A 163 4.87 9.29 -23.86
N ILE A 164 6.11 9.77 -23.83
CA ILE A 164 7.05 9.68 -24.97
C ILE A 164 8.20 8.70 -24.66
N ASP A 165 8.59 8.60 -23.39
CA ASP A 165 9.66 7.70 -22.93
C ASP A 165 9.12 6.51 -22.13
N GLN A 166 10.01 5.64 -21.68
CA GLN A 166 9.69 4.54 -20.77
C GLN A 166 9.92 4.89 -19.29
N GLN A 167 10.31 6.13 -18.99
CA GLN A 167 10.66 6.52 -17.63
C GLN A 167 9.39 6.65 -16.79
N LEU A 168 9.44 6.18 -15.54
CA LEU A 168 8.34 6.34 -14.61
C LEU A 168 8.40 7.75 -14.01
N VAL A 169 7.25 8.42 -13.96
CA VAL A 169 7.09 9.72 -13.28
C VAL A 169 7.58 9.63 -11.82
N ARG A 170 7.34 8.48 -11.18
CA ARG A 170 7.79 8.19 -9.83
C ARG A 170 8.50 6.84 -9.79
N SER A 171 9.74 6.83 -9.32
CA SER A 171 10.56 5.60 -9.31
C SER A 171 9.97 4.53 -8.38
N VAL A 172 10.34 3.27 -8.63
CA VAL A 172 9.94 2.14 -7.78
C VAL A 172 10.44 2.31 -6.35
N GLU A 173 11.64 2.86 -6.16
CA GLU A 173 12.22 3.15 -4.85
C GLU A 173 11.41 4.20 -4.09
N SER A 174 10.95 5.24 -4.80
CA SER A 174 10.10 6.28 -4.22
C SER A 174 8.74 5.69 -3.82
N CYS A 175 8.14 4.87 -4.68
CA CYS A 175 6.89 4.17 -4.41
C CYS A 175 7.00 3.23 -3.20
N ARG A 176 8.17 2.61 -2.98
CA ARG A 176 8.42 1.79 -1.77
C ARG A 176 8.36 2.64 -0.49
N LEU A 177 8.85 3.87 -0.53
CA LEU A 177 8.73 4.80 0.60
C LEU A 177 7.28 5.26 0.79
N ASP A 178 6.55 5.48 -0.31
CA ASP A 178 5.14 5.86 -0.25
C ASP A 178 4.28 4.77 0.38
N LEU A 179 4.51 3.49 0.05
CA LEU A 179 3.81 2.38 0.69
C LEU A 179 3.96 2.40 2.21
N ARG A 180 5.16 2.71 2.72
CA ARG A 180 5.39 2.88 4.16
C ARG A 180 4.64 4.10 4.70
N ARG A 181 4.66 5.23 3.98
CA ARG A 181 3.89 6.44 4.34
C ARG A 181 2.39 6.17 4.37
N PHE A 182 1.89 5.28 3.53
CA PHE A 182 0.49 4.86 3.48
C PHE A 182 0.12 3.83 4.56
N GLY A 183 1.09 3.42 5.42
CA GLY A 183 0.85 2.48 6.51
C GLY A 183 1.00 1.00 6.14
N VAL A 184 1.39 0.70 4.89
CA VAL A 184 1.56 -0.67 4.40
C VAL A 184 2.88 -1.24 4.90
N LYS A 185 2.88 -2.50 5.34
CA LYS A 185 4.07 -3.19 5.84
C LYS A 185 4.47 -4.33 4.91
N PHE A 186 5.77 -4.44 4.63
CA PHE A 186 6.33 -5.58 3.91
C PHE A 186 6.69 -6.69 4.90
N THR A 187 5.74 -7.58 5.18
CA THR A 187 5.89 -8.61 6.22
C THR A 187 5.43 -9.98 5.74
N ALA A 188 5.85 -11.03 6.44
CA ALA A 188 5.31 -12.36 6.25
C ALA A 188 3.89 -12.43 6.80
N ASN A 189 2.98 -13.08 6.08
CA ASN A 189 1.64 -13.26 6.60
C ASN A 189 1.67 -14.28 7.75
N SER A 190 1.52 -13.80 8.98
CA SER A 190 1.43 -14.64 10.18
C SER A 190 -0.01 -14.98 10.55
N SER A 191 -1.02 -14.47 9.83
CA SER A 191 -2.42 -14.79 10.10
C SER A 191 -2.67 -16.27 9.78
N ARG A 192 -2.55 -17.12 10.80
CA ARG A 192 -2.76 -18.57 10.69
C ARG A 192 -4.24 -18.87 10.94
N PRO A 193 -5.01 -19.32 9.94
CA PRO A 193 -6.41 -19.70 10.12
C PRO A 193 -6.61 -20.92 11.04
N TYR A 194 -5.53 -21.66 11.36
CA TYR A 194 -5.60 -22.92 12.10
C TYR A 194 -5.72 -22.78 13.63
N PHE A 195 -5.75 -21.56 14.18
CA PHE A 195 -5.80 -21.35 15.63
C PHE A 195 -7.03 -22.00 16.28
N LEU A 196 -8.19 -21.91 15.64
CA LEU A 196 -9.45 -22.41 16.21
C LEU A 196 -9.52 -23.94 16.30
N GLY A 197 -8.76 -24.68 15.50
CA GLY A 197 -8.77 -26.15 15.51
C GLY A 197 -7.81 -26.74 16.54
N HIS A 198 -6.63 -26.15 16.69
CA HIS A 198 -5.58 -26.71 17.55
C HIS A 198 -5.80 -26.47 19.04
N GLU A 199 -6.56 -25.44 19.41
CA GLU A 199 -6.82 -25.05 20.79
C GLU A 199 -8.15 -25.58 21.34
N ARG A 200 -8.90 -26.37 20.55
CA ARG A 200 -10.10 -27.04 21.07
C ARG A 200 -9.73 -27.95 22.24
N GLU A 201 -10.57 -27.94 23.27
CA GLU A 201 -10.33 -28.68 24.51
C GLU A 201 -10.10 -30.18 24.28
N ASP A 202 -10.85 -30.81 23.38
CA ASP A 202 -10.69 -32.22 23.02
C ASP A 202 -9.34 -32.50 22.34
N VAL A 203 -8.91 -31.62 21.43
CA VAL A 203 -7.62 -31.70 20.75
C VAL A 203 -6.45 -31.51 21.71
N VAL A 204 -6.58 -30.56 22.64
CA VAL A 204 -5.57 -30.29 23.68
C VAL A 204 -5.46 -31.49 24.62
N LYS A 205 -6.58 -32.04 25.09
CA LYS A 205 -6.62 -33.22 25.95
C LYS A 205 -5.97 -34.43 25.27
N HIS A 206 -6.34 -34.72 24.01
CA HIS A 206 -5.73 -35.80 23.25
C HIS A 206 -4.20 -35.62 23.09
N ARG A 207 -3.73 -34.39 22.84
CA ARG A 207 -2.29 -34.11 22.75
C ARG A 207 -1.57 -34.37 24.07
N GLN A 208 -2.17 -34.00 25.19
CA GLN A 208 -1.61 -34.27 26.52
C GLN A 208 -1.52 -35.78 26.80
N GLU A 209 -2.57 -36.54 26.46
CA GLU A 209 -2.58 -38.00 26.57
C GLU A 209 -1.51 -38.65 25.67
N PHE A 210 -1.39 -38.18 24.43
CA PHE A 210 -0.37 -38.63 23.49
C PHE A 210 1.05 -38.38 24.01
N VAL A 211 1.36 -37.18 24.49
CA VAL A 211 2.68 -36.86 25.05
C VAL A 211 2.97 -37.71 26.30
N LYS A 212 1.96 -37.86 27.18
CA LYS A 212 2.07 -38.70 28.37
C LYS A 212 2.41 -40.15 28.01
N TYR A 213 1.79 -40.72 26.98
CA TYR A 213 2.07 -42.07 26.49
C TYR A 213 3.57 -42.28 26.15
N PHE A 214 4.21 -41.30 25.50
CA PHE A 214 5.62 -41.39 25.13
C PHE A 214 6.55 -41.25 26.34
N ILE A 215 6.27 -40.30 27.24
CA ILE A 215 7.09 -40.08 28.44
C ILE A 215 7.07 -41.31 29.35
N GLU A 216 5.89 -41.88 29.60
CA GLU A 216 5.76 -43.06 30.46
C GLU A 216 6.44 -44.32 29.90
N ARG A 217 6.68 -44.34 28.58
CA ARG A 217 7.28 -45.46 27.86
C ARG A 217 8.66 -45.17 27.30
N GLU A 218 9.31 -44.08 27.70
CA GLU A 218 10.61 -43.65 27.16
C GLU A 218 11.64 -44.79 27.11
N GLN A 219 11.68 -45.63 28.16
CA GLN A 219 12.58 -46.78 28.28
C GLN A 219 12.41 -47.88 27.21
N HIS A 220 11.31 -47.87 26.45
CA HIS A 220 11.03 -48.81 25.35
C HIS A 220 11.51 -48.28 24.00
N PHE A 221 11.80 -46.98 23.86
CA PHE A 221 12.09 -46.35 22.58
C PHE A 221 13.57 -46.04 22.39
N TYR A 222 14.02 -46.10 21.14
CA TYR A 222 15.31 -45.55 20.76
C TYR A 222 15.22 -44.02 20.77
N THR A 223 16.06 -43.38 21.56
CA THR A 223 16.12 -41.92 21.66
C THR A 223 17.52 -41.41 21.34
N ILE A 224 17.66 -40.11 21.13
CA ILE A 224 18.94 -39.47 20.84
C ILE A 224 19.30 -38.56 22.02
N THR A 225 20.56 -38.56 22.45
CA THR A 225 21.03 -37.67 23.52
C THR A 225 21.08 -36.22 23.06
N ASN A 226 20.89 -35.29 24.00
CA ASN A 226 21.01 -33.84 23.76
C ASN A 226 22.45 -33.33 23.92
N ASP A 227 23.45 -34.21 23.80
CA ASP A 227 24.85 -33.83 23.94
C ASP A 227 25.36 -33.10 22.68
N ALA A 228 26.51 -32.43 22.78
CA ALA A 228 27.13 -31.74 21.64
C ALA A 228 27.39 -32.67 20.43
N VAL A 229 27.61 -33.96 20.71
CA VAL A 229 27.61 -35.03 19.70
C VAL A 229 26.47 -35.99 20.05
N PRO A 230 25.36 -35.97 19.29
CA PRO A 230 24.19 -36.79 19.61
C PRO A 230 24.51 -38.28 19.49
N GLN A 231 24.15 -39.06 20.50
CA GLN A 231 24.31 -40.52 20.52
C GLN A 231 22.97 -41.22 20.67
N TRP A 232 22.85 -42.43 20.13
CA TRP A 232 21.67 -43.25 20.33
C TRP A 232 21.62 -43.83 21.75
N ARG A 233 20.49 -43.65 22.41
CA ARG A 233 20.10 -44.40 23.62
C ARG A 233 19.30 -45.62 23.19
N ILE A 234 19.79 -46.78 23.62
CA ILE A 234 19.16 -48.07 23.36
C ILE A 234 18.11 -48.31 24.46
N PRO A 235 16.92 -48.84 24.13
CA PRO A 235 15.92 -49.24 25.12
C PRO A 235 16.51 -50.16 26.20
N THR A 236 16.07 -49.98 27.44
CA THR A 236 16.44 -50.86 28.57
C THR A 236 15.43 -51.98 28.79
N THR A 237 14.24 -51.87 28.18
CA THR A 237 13.16 -52.86 28.23
C THR A 237 12.92 -53.45 26.82
N VAL A 238 11.79 -54.14 26.64
CA VAL A 238 11.40 -54.69 25.32
C VAL A 238 11.33 -53.54 24.30
N PRO A 239 12.19 -53.56 23.27
CA PRO A 239 12.32 -52.43 22.36
C PRO A 239 11.07 -52.28 21.49
N THR A 240 10.63 -51.04 21.31
CA THR A 240 9.59 -50.62 20.37
C THR A 240 10.19 -49.66 19.36
N ILE A 241 10.05 -49.98 18.08
CA ILE A 241 10.56 -49.15 16.99
C ILE A 241 9.49 -48.12 16.61
N LEU A 242 9.86 -46.84 16.59
CA LEU A 242 8.96 -45.76 16.15
C LEU A 242 9.13 -45.50 14.66
N LEU A 243 7.98 -45.45 13.97
CA LEU A 243 7.86 -45.01 12.58
C LEU A 243 7.18 -43.64 12.59
N CYS A 244 7.92 -42.63 12.15
CA CYS A 244 7.42 -41.27 12.01
C CYS A 244 7.14 -41.02 10.53
N HIS A 245 5.89 -40.74 10.20
CA HIS A 245 5.47 -40.45 8.82
C HIS A 245 4.97 -39.02 8.74
N ASP A 246 5.34 -38.33 7.66
CA ASP A 246 4.77 -37.02 7.34
C ASP A 246 4.54 -36.88 5.83
N GLU A 247 3.54 -36.07 5.49
CA GLU A 247 3.15 -35.77 4.12
C GLU A 247 3.26 -34.27 3.87
N SER A 248 4.12 -33.92 2.91
CA SER A 248 4.31 -32.54 2.49
C SER A 248 3.86 -32.36 1.05
N THR A 249 3.05 -31.33 0.81
CA THR A 249 2.65 -30.95 -0.54
C THR A 249 3.38 -29.69 -0.97
N TYR A 250 4.26 -29.83 -1.97
CA TYR A 250 5.00 -28.73 -2.58
C TYR A 250 4.25 -28.24 -3.82
N LYS A 251 3.98 -26.93 -3.92
CA LYS A 251 3.29 -26.36 -5.09
C LYS A 251 4.25 -25.56 -5.97
N CYS A 252 4.18 -25.75 -7.28
CA CYS A 252 4.82 -24.84 -8.22
C CYS A 252 4.21 -23.44 -8.09
N GLY A 253 5.05 -22.40 -8.08
CA GLY A 253 4.58 -21.02 -7.95
C GLY A 253 4.20 -20.63 -6.52
N GLU A 254 4.78 -21.28 -5.50
CA GLU A 254 4.68 -20.77 -4.14
C GLU A 254 5.14 -19.31 -4.09
N ILE A 255 4.19 -18.47 -3.69
CA ILE A 255 4.35 -17.02 -3.61
C ILE A 255 5.30 -16.75 -2.43
N THR A 256 6.18 -15.77 -2.59
CA THR A 256 7.09 -15.33 -1.54
C THR A 256 6.35 -15.12 -0.21
N ALA A 257 6.92 -15.61 0.88
CA ALA A 257 6.30 -15.55 2.20
C ALA A 257 5.98 -14.10 2.62
N LYS A 258 6.83 -13.15 2.21
CA LYS A 258 6.72 -11.71 2.49
C LYS A 258 6.03 -10.97 1.35
N ARG A 259 5.11 -10.08 1.72
CA ARG A 259 4.35 -9.23 0.80
C ARG A 259 3.93 -7.93 1.47
N TRP A 260 3.42 -6.99 0.68
CA TRP A 260 2.86 -5.73 1.18
C TRP A 260 1.46 -5.97 1.72
N ILE A 261 1.29 -5.75 3.02
CA ILE A 261 0.07 -6.04 3.77
C ILE A 261 -0.39 -4.77 4.49
N MET A 262 -1.69 -4.51 4.44
CA MET A 262 -2.34 -3.54 5.33
C MET A 262 -2.59 -4.24 6.68
N PRO A 263 -2.01 -3.74 7.80
CA PRO A 263 -2.10 -4.42 9.10
C PRO A 263 -3.52 -4.76 9.53
N ASP A 264 -4.47 -3.87 9.24
CA ASP A 264 -5.85 -3.97 9.71
C ASP A 264 -6.76 -4.73 8.74
N ASN A 265 -6.27 -5.09 7.54
CA ASN A 265 -7.07 -5.72 6.50
C ASN A 265 -6.26 -6.72 5.67
N ALA A 266 -5.52 -7.60 6.35
CA ALA A 266 -4.77 -8.66 5.70
C ALA A 266 -5.74 -9.77 5.22
N PRO A 267 -5.89 -10.01 3.91
CA PRO A 267 -6.78 -11.05 3.42
C PRO A 267 -6.17 -12.44 3.65
N PHE A 268 -7.05 -13.45 3.68
CA PHE A 268 -6.61 -14.83 3.57
C PHE A 268 -6.15 -15.11 2.14
N TYR A 269 -4.86 -15.36 1.98
CA TYR A 269 -4.30 -15.66 0.67
C TYR A 269 -4.64 -17.07 0.23
N ASN A 270 -4.96 -17.20 -1.05
CA ASN A 270 -5.16 -18.50 -1.66
C ASN A 270 -3.87 -19.31 -1.56
N LYS A 271 -3.97 -20.61 -1.24
CA LYS A 271 -2.85 -21.54 -1.39
C LYS A 271 -2.39 -21.48 -2.85
N GLY A 272 -1.08 -21.44 -3.09
CA GLY A 272 -0.48 -21.15 -4.39
C GLY A 272 -1.15 -21.87 -5.57
N ARG A 273 -1.29 -21.17 -6.70
CA ARG A 273 -1.82 -21.71 -7.96
C ARG A 273 -0.71 -22.48 -8.68
N GLY A 274 -0.96 -23.73 -9.06
CA GLY A 274 -0.01 -24.52 -9.84
C GLY A 274 -0.13 -26.03 -9.61
N ARG A 275 0.69 -26.80 -10.33
CA ARG A 275 0.86 -28.24 -10.10
C ARG A 275 1.48 -28.44 -8.72
N SER A 276 1.08 -29.52 -8.05
CA SER A 276 1.63 -29.90 -6.75
C SER A 276 2.32 -31.25 -6.83
N ILE A 277 3.42 -31.38 -6.10
CA ILE A 277 4.08 -32.66 -5.82
C ILE A 277 3.76 -32.99 -4.37
N MET A 278 3.15 -34.15 -4.15
CA MET A 278 2.98 -34.72 -2.82
C MET A 278 4.20 -35.61 -2.55
N CYS A 279 4.92 -35.30 -1.49
CA CYS A 279 6.01 -36.10 -0.98
C CYS A 279 5.56 -36.72 0.34
N SER A 280 5.70 -38.03 0.43
CA SER A 280 5.46 -38.79 1.65
C SER A 280 6.77 -39.46 2.02
N ASP A 281 7.16 -39.37 3.28
CA ASP A 281 8.36 -40.03 3.79
C ASP A 281 8.10 -40.67 5.15
N VAL A 282 8.77 -41.79 5.40
CA VAL A 282 8.68 -42.55 6.65
C VAL A 282 10.08 -42.65 7.25
N LEU A 283 10.26 -42.04 8.41
CA LEU A 283 11.49 -42.09 9.19
C LEU A 283 11.38 -43.16 10.26
N VAL A 284 12.42 -43.98 10.36
CA VAL A 284 12.52 -45.01 11.41
C VAL A 284 13.49 -44.56 12.48
N MET A 285 13.03 -44.53 13.73
CA MET A 285 13.87 -44.19 14.89
C MET A 285 14.64 -45.41 15.36
N HIS A 286 15.75 -45.73 14.68
CA HIS A 286 16.63 -46.85 15.01
C HIS A 286 18.09 -46.57 14.60
N THR A 287 19.05 -47.22 15.26
CA THR A 287 20.50 -47.06 15.02
C THR A 287 20.93 -47.45 13.61
N SER A 288 20.23 -48.38 12.98
CA SER A 288 20.50 -48.88 11.61
C SER A 288 20.12 -47.89 10.49
N GLY A 289 19.65 -46.69 10.83
CA GLY A 289 19.42 -45.60 9.88
C GLY A 289 17.97 -45.48 9.39
N PRO A 290 17.70 -44.49 8.53
CA PRO A 290 16.34 -44.17 8.06
C PRO A 290 15.80 -45.19 7.05
N PHE A 291 16.65 -46.06 6.49
CA PHE A 291 16.25 -47.05 5.50
C PHE A 291 16.43 -48.46 6.06
N PHE A 292 15.32 -49.16 6.29
CA PHE A 292 15.33 -50.60 6.48
C PHE A 292 15.29 -51.25 5.10
N SER A 293 16.45 -51.62 4.57
CA SER A 293 16.52 -52.51 3.42
C SER A 293 16.42 -53.95 3.91
N LEU A 294 15.33 -54.63 3.58
CA LEU A 294 15.27 -56.08 3.75
C LEU A 294 16.27 -56.71 2.78
N THR A 295 17.03 -57.68 3.25
CA THR A 295 17.73 -58.58 2.34
C THR A 295 16.71 -59.34 1.48
N GLU A 296 17.14 -59.82 0.32
CA GLU A 296 16.28 -60.55 -0.62
C GLU A 296 15.60 -61.77 0.05
N LYS A 297 16.30 -62.38 1.01
CA LYS A 297 15.79 -63.46 1.85
C LYS A 297 14.72 -62.99 2.84
N GLU A 298 14.99 -61.93 3.60
CA GLU A 298 14.03 -61.38 4.58
C GLU A 298 12.76 -60.87 3.88
N TYR A 299 12.90 -60.25 2.71
CA TYR A 299 11.76 -59.83 1.89
C TYR A 299 10.92 -61.03 1.43
N SER A 300 11.59 -62.10 0.96
CA SER A 300 10.91 -63.33 0.54
C SER A 300 10.20 -64.04 1.70
N GLU A 301 10.72 -63.97 2.92
CA GLU A 301 10.08 -64.51 4.14
C GLU A 301 8.92 -63.63 4.61
N ALA A 302 9.06 -62.31 4.54
CA ALA A 302 7.98 -61.37 4.84
C ALA A 302 6.78 -61.59 3.91
N LEU A 303 7.00 -61.78 2.60
CA LEU A 303 5.94 -62.08 1.62
C LEU A 303 5.19 -63.39 1.91
N LYS A 304 5.83 -64.38 2.53
CA LYS A 304 5.15 -65.63 2.93
C LYS A 304 4.22 -65.43 4.12
N THR A 305 4.60 -64.53 5.03
CA THR A 305 3.89 -64.29 6.30
C THR A 305 2.77 -63.26 6.12
N TYR A 306 3.01 -62.27 5.26
CA TYR A 306 2.08 -61.20 4.90
C TYR A 306 1.88 -61.18 3.38
N PRO A 307 1.19 -62.18 2.81
CA PRO A 307 0.80 -62.14 1.41
C PRO A 307 -0.20 -60.99 1.21
N ASN A 308 0.02 -60.20 0.15
CA ASN A 308 -0.84 -59.06 -0.23
C ASN A 308 -2.33 -59.40 -0.26
#